data_AF-A0A950WC11-F1
#
_entry.id   AF-A0A950WC11-F1
#
_cell.length_a   1.000
_cell.length_b   1.000
_cell.length_c   1.000
_cell.angle_alpha   90.00
_cell.angle_beta   90.00
_cell.angle_gamma   90.00
#
_symmetry.space_group_name_H-M   'P 1'
#
loop_
_entity.id
_entity.type
_entity.pdbx_description
1 polymer ?
#
loop_
_entity_poly.entity_id
_entity_poly.type
_entity_poly.pdbx_seq_one_letter_code
_entity_poly.pdbx_strand_id
1 'polypeptide(L)' 'ENKIVEGRLIASKELDVNSTPTFFINGSKFTGAPTVEEFDKVLSGLSAKS' A
#
# COMPACT_ATOMS: atom_id res chain seq x y z
N GLU A 1 -11.35 -19.39 -2.73
CA GLU A 1 -12.17 -18.40 -3.46
C GLU A 1 -12.71 -17.29 -2.55
N ASN A 2 -13.51 -17.60 -1.52
CA ASN A 2 -14.10 -16.60 -0.62
C ASN A 2 -13.11 -15.57 -0.02
N LYS A 3 -11.94 -16.02 0.44
CA LYS A 3 -10.92 -15.13 1.04
C LYS A 3 -10.35 -14.09 0.05
N ILE A 4 -10.29 -14.42 -1.25
CA ILE A 4 -9.79 -13.47 -2.26
C ILE A 4 -10.82 -12.36 -2.48
N VAL A 5 -12.11 -12.72 -2.54
CA VAL A 5 -13.20 -11.75 -2.67
C VAL A 5 -13.24 -10.82 -1.45
N GLU A 6 -13.15 -11.39 -0.26
CA GLU A 6 -13.10 -10.65 1.00
C GLU A 6 -11.93 -9.65 1.03
N GLY A 7 -10.72 -10.09 0.68
CA GLY A 7 -9.56 -9.19 0.62
C GLY A 7 -9.74 -8.02 -0.35
N ARG A 8 -10.40 -8.23 -1.50
CA ARG A 8 -10.72 -7.14 -2.45
C ARG A 8 -11.77 -6.16 -1.89
N LEU A 9 -12.76 -6.68 -1.16
CA LEU A 9 -13.78 -5.84 -0.53
C LEU A 9 -13.19 -4.99 0.59
N ILE A 10 -12.31 -5.55 1.42
CA ILE A 10 -11.57 -4.81 2.44
C ILE A 10 -10.73 -3.71 1.78
N ALA A 11 -9.94 -4.04 0.75
CA ALA A 11 -9.12 -3.07 0.05
C ALA A 11 -9.94 -1.89 -0.51
N SER A 12 -11.07 -2.16 -1.16
CA SER A 12 -11.91 -1.11 -1.76
C SER A 12 -12.74 -0.33 -0.74
N LYS A 13 -13.37 -1.00 0.24
CA LYS A 13 -14.34 -0.38 1.15
C LYS A 13 -13.71 0.21 2.41
N GLU A 14 -12.68 -0.45 2.95
CA GLU A 14 -12.09 -0.08 4.24
C GLU A 14 -10.78 0.69 4.06
N LEU A 15 -9.98 0.32 3.06
CA LEU A 15 -8.68 0.94 2.78
C LEU A 15 -8.71 1.98 1.63
N ASP A 16 -9.91 2.19 1.04
CA ASP A 16 -10.16 3.16 -0.04
C ASP A 16 -9.23 2.96 -1.26
N VAL A 17 -8.93 1.72 -1.62
CA VAL A 17 -8.18 1.41 -2.85
C VAL A 17 -9.11 1.60 -4.06
N ASN A 18 -9.04 2.79 -4.66
CA ASN A 18 -9.89 3.21 -5.79
C ASN A 18 -9.14 3.33 -7.13
N SER A 19 -7.81 3.17 -7.13
CA SER A 19 -6.96 3.25 -8.32
C SER A 19 -5.75 2.33 -8.23
N THR A 20 -5.18 2.01 -9.39
CA THR A 20 -4.01 1.13 -9.52
C THR A 20 -2.83 1.86 -10.14
N PRO A 21 -1.59 1.64 -9.66
CA PRO A 21 -1.27 0.88 -8.45
C PRO A 21 -1.54 1.70 -7.16
N THR A 22 -1.75 0.99 -6.05
CA THR A 22 -1.80 1.55 -4.68
C THR A 22 -0.96 0.65 -3.78
N PHE A 23 -0.10 1.24 -2.94
CA PHE A 23 0.79 0.55 -2.01
C PHE A 23 0.51 0.97 -0.58
N PHE A 24 0.75 0.05 0.36
CA PHE A 24 0.78 0.35 1.79
C PHE A 24 2.15 -0.02 2.34
N ILE A 25 2.87 0.95 2.90
CA ILE A 25 4.19 0.74 3.49
C ILE A 25 4.11 1.18 4.96
N ASN A 26 4.26 0.23 5.89
CA ASN A 26 4.12 0.47 7.33
C ASN A 26 2.83 1.22 7.74
N GLY A 27 1.71 0.93 7.05
CA GLY A 27 0.42 1.57 7.30
C GLY A 27 0.20 2.90 6.57
N SER A 28 1.23 3.46 5.91
CA SER A 28 1.08 4.64 5.04
C SER A 28 0.65 4.24 3.63
N LYS A 29 -0.38 4.91 3.10
CA LYS A 29 -0.96 4.69 1.76
C LYS A 29 -0.25 5.55 0.71
N PHE A 30 0.15 4.94 -0.40
CA PHE A 30 0.76 5.58 -1.56
C PHE A 30 -0.05 5.21 -2.81
N THR A 31 -0.52 6.22 -3.56
CA THR A 31 -1.38 6.03 -4.74
C THR A 31 -0.66 6.45 -6.02
N GLY A 32 -1.00 5.79 -7.13
CA GLY A 32 -0.30 5.99 -8.39
C GLY A 32 0.98 5.17 -8.46
N ALA A 33 1.72 5.28 -9.55
CA ALA A 33 2.98 4.56 -9.77
C ALA A 33 4.15 5.42 -9.26
N PRO A 34 4.67 5.20 -8.03
CA PRO A 34 5.76 6.00 -7.51
C PRO A 34 7.04 5.70 -8.28
N THR A 35 7.95 6.68 -8.37
CA THR A 35 9.28 6.45 -8.93
C THR A 35 10.14 5.63 -7.96
N VAL A 36 11.26 5.12 -8.44
CA VAL A 36 12.23 4.39 -7.60
C VAL A 36 12.75 5.29 -6.48
N GLU A 37 13.03 6.55 -6.77
CA GLU A 37 13.52 7.54 -5.79
C GLU A 37 12.48 7.83 -4.70
N GLU A 38 11.19 7.87 -5.06
CA GLU A 38 10.10 8.02 -4.09
C GLU A 38 10.00 6.80 -3.17
N PHE A 39 10.13 5.60 -3.72
CA PHE A 39 10.22 4.38 -2.91
C PHE A 39 11.43 4.40 -1.98
N ASP A 40 12.62 4.75 -2.48
CA ASP A 40 13.85 4.82 -1.67
C ASP A 40 13.70 5.80 -0.51
N LYS A 41 13.09 6.96 -0.73
CA LYS A 41 12.82 7.94 0.33
C LYS A 41 11.92 7.37 1.42
N VAL A 42 10.89 6.62 1.04
CA VAL A 42 9.94 6.01 1.99
C VAL A 42 10.61 4.85 2.73
N LEU A 43 11.37 4.00 2.04
CA LEU A 43 11.94 2.76 2.59
C LEU A 43 13.20 2.99 3.42
N SER A 44 14.06 3.96 3.04
CA SER A 44 15.32 4.25 3.74
C SER A 44 15.13 4.67 5.20
N GLY A 45 13.99 5.29 5.54
CA GLY A 45 13.64 5.69 6.91
C GLY A 45 13.04 4.57 7.78
N LEU A 46 12.82 3.37 7.24
CA LEU A 46 12.09 2.28 7.91
C LEU A 46 12.99 1.27 8.62
N SER A 47 14.22 1.64 9.00
CA SER A 47 15.07 0.74 9.80
C SER A 47 14.27 0.22 10.99
N ALA A 48 14.34 -1.10 11.20
CA ALA A 48 13.46 -1.82 12.10
C ALA A 48 13.34 -1.07 13.43
N LYS A 49 12.11 -0.69 13.81
CA LYS A 49 11.84 -0.27 15.18
C LYS A 49 12.17 -1.46 16.07
N SER A 50 13.33 -1.37 16.71
CA SER A 50 13.78 -2.24 17.80
C SER A 50 12.80 -2.22 18.96
#